data_AF-A0A4R1CI18-F1
#
_entry.id   AF-A0A4R1CI18-F1
#
_cell.length_a   1.000
_cell.length_b   1.000
_cell.length_c   1.000
_cell.angle_alpha   90.00
_cell.angle_beta   90.00
_cell.angle_gamma   90.00
#
_symmetry.space_group_name_H-M   'P 1'
#
loop_
_entity.id
_entity.type
_entity.pdbx_description
1 polymer ?
#
loop_
_entity_poly.entity_id
_entity_poly.type
_entity_poly.pdbx_seq_one_letter_code
_entity_poly.pdbx_strand_id
1 'polypeptide(L)'
;MSTELHEQLRDLAAEAPAPTAGGADGLWRAGKQRQRRRTAAGAVAAFAVVAAGVGGVGAMLPRDADRYVPPAATNGAGALPDELHVPPRWTEPNEKAPVGPMAALLTAGTGWSGSTHYVGVSATTGEYRTIDLPDGVAPESGPLDPDSVLSPSGRYIAYWLADNKAGARDVDVPGPPLTGIAVYDTTTGKVTRHEITSPHGLSAWDLVWVDDARLYLQAGEIQGAAGTDKASSSRTSGAGWIWDVEDATSGWSAFAAPRVGKVASVIASDGHGRLVVDLNGRGKKHLLVDLTGTPRSTPIAVGFGPYDATSSPMRASRDGSVALAASDDQGARLVVSRPDGRHRSWPKVRAYSLFGWAGGTQVVAGVSPDGSADFRATIVSVDTTTGETKPLIALPHAQLNTPDLATDLLSAAPVHRPDPRTTLNTLWVSPVLVGLVLAGLVPLLAVLGLGVLRRRRVRG
;
A
#
# COMPACT_ATOMS: atom_id res chain seq x y z
N MET A 1 -7.56 -3.62 66.36
CA MET A 1 -8.10 -2.85 65.22
C MET A 1 -9.63 -2.87 65.09
N SER A 2 -10.41 -3.65 65.87
CA SER A 2 -11.88 -3.58 65.86
C SER A 2 -12.48 -2.56 66.86
N THR A 3 -11.71 -2.12 67.85
CA THR A 3 -12.14 -1.15 68.88
C THR A 3 -12.16 0.29 68.38
N GLU A 4 -11.22 0.66 67.52
CA GLU A 4 -11.07 2.02 66.97
C GLU A 4 -12.24 2.42 66.06
N LEU A 5 -12.75 1.47 65.26
CA LEU A 5 -13.91 1.69 64.39
C LEU A 5 -15.20 1.85 65.22
N HIS A 6 -15.30 1.16 66.35
CA HIS A 6 -16.47 1.24 67.21
C HIS A 6 -16.51 2.55 67.99
N GLU A 7 -15.35 3.08 68.42
CA GLU A 7 -15.25 4.42 69.00
C GLU A 7 -15.53 5.51 67.97
N GLN A 8 -14.97 5.42 66.76
CA GLN A 8 -15.23 6.40 65.70
C GLN A 8 -16.71 6.46 65.29
N LEU A 9 -17.41 5.32 65.25
CA LEU A 9 -18.85 5.30 64.96
C LEU A 9 -19.70 5.84 66.12
N ARG A 10 -19.24 5.68 67.36
CA ARG A 10 -19.92 6.23 68.54
C ARG A 10 -19.76 7.75 68.62
N ASP A 11 -18.58 8.26 68.32
CA ASP A 11 -18.31 9.70 68.26
C ASP A 11 -19.09 10.37 67.12
N LEU A 12 -19.17 9.73 65.95
CA LEU A 12 -19.96 10.26 64.83
C LEU A 12 -21.47 10.32 65.12
N ALA A 13 -21.98 9.37 65.91
CA ALA A 13 -23.38 9.37 66.33
C ALA A 13 -23.67 10.42 67.42
N ALA A 14 -22.67 10.78 68.23
CA ALA A 14 -22.77 11.83 69.24
C ALA A 14 -22.71 13.25 68.66
N GLU A 15 -22.06 13.45 67.50
CA GLU A 15 -21.97 14.73 66.81
C GLU A 15 -23.19 15.10 65.94
N ALA A 16 -24.20 14.22 65.86
CA ALA A 16 -25.43 14.55 65.15
C ALA A 16 -26.16 15.71 65.86
N PRO A 17 -26.46 16.84 65.16
CA PRO A 17 -27.13 17.97 65.77
C PRO A 17 -28.51 17.56 66.30
N ALA A 18 -28.82 17.92 67.55
CA ALA A 18 -30.15 17.69 68.12
C ALA A 18 -31.23 18.30 67.20
N PRO A 19 -32.35 17.58 66.94
CA PRO A 19 -33.39 18.07 66.06
C PRO A 19 -33.94 19.39 66.61
N THR A 20 -33.73 20.46 65.84
CA THR A 20 -34.32 21.77 66.12
C THR A 20 -35.83 21.64 66.01
N ALA A 21 -36.54 22.15 67.02
CA ALA A 21 -38.00 22.07 67.14
C ALA A 21 -38.69 22.82 65.98
N GLY A 22 -38.84 22.13 64.85
CA GLY A 22 -39.59 22.53 63.69
C GLY A 22 -39.94 21.26 62.94
N GLY A 23 -41.21 20.85 63.01
CA GLY A 23 -41.69 19.58 62.45
C GLY A 23 -41.29 19.34 60.99
N ALA A 24 -41.39 18.09 60.54
CA ALA A 24 -40.90 17.59 59.26
C ALA A 24 -41.21 18.47 58.02
N ASP A 25 -42.32 19.20 58.04
CA ASP A 25 -42.73 20.13 56.98
C ASP A 25 -41.82 21.36 56.83
N GLY A 26 -41.23 21.85 57.92
CA GLY A 26 -40.31 23.00 57.93
C GLY A 26 -38.97 22.66 57.29
N LEU A 27 -38.44 21.47 57.58
CA LEU A 27 -37.20 20.95 57.00
C LEU A 27 -37.34 20.67 55.51
N TRP A 28 -38.51 20.21 55.06
CA TRP A 28 -38.80 19.97 53.65
C TRP A 28 -38.87 21.27 52.83
N ARG A 29 -39.50 22.32 53.36
CA ARG A 29 -39.56 23.63 52.69
C ARG A 29 -38.18 24.30 52.65
N ALA A 30 -37.42 24.24 53.74
CA ALA A 30 -36.05 24.74 53.79
C ALA A 30 -35.13 23.99 52.79
N GLY A 31 -35.29 22.66 52.66
CA GLY A 31 -34.61 21.84 51.67
C GLY A 31 -34.96 22.20 50.22
N LYS A 32 -36.26 22.34 49.89
CA LYS A 32 -36.72 22.75 48.55
C LYS A 32 -36.23 24.15 48.16
N GLN A 33 -36.19 25.09 49.10
CA GLN A 33 -35.74 26.45 48.82
C GLN A 33 -34.22 26.52 48.59
N ARG A 34 -33.43 25.73 49.32
CA ARG A 34 -31.98 25.59 49.09
C ARG A 34 -31.66 24.89 47.77
N GLN A 35 -32.46 23.88 47.38
CA GLN A 35 -32.32 23.17 46.10
C GLN A 35 -32.69 24.04 44.89
N ARG A 36 -33.72 24.90 45.00
CA ARG A 36 -34.10 25.87 43.95
C ARG A 36 -33.04 26.96 43.74
N ARG A 37 -32.38 27.41 44.81
CA ARG A 37 -31.25 28.36 44.70
C ARG A 37 -30.00 27.71 44.08
N ARG A 38 -29.75 26.42 44.37
CA ARG A 38 -28.64 25.66 43.74
C ARG A 38 -28.87 25.33 42.27
N THR A 39 -30.12 25.11 41.84
CA THR A 39 -30.43 24.80 40.43
C THR A 39 -30.35 26.01 39.49
N ALA A 40 -30.60 27.23 39.99
CA ALA A 40 -30.39 28.45 39.20
C ALA A 40 -28.90 28.82 39.04
N ALA A 41 -28.08 28.57 40.07
CA ALA A 41 -26.63 28.77 40.00
C ALA A 41 -25.91 27.70 39.16
N GLY A 42 -26.39 26.45 39.18
CA GLY A 42 -25.79 25.34 38.42
C GLY A 42 -25.91 25.49 36.90
N ALA A 43 -26.99 26.09 36.40
CA ALA A 43 -27.20 26.28 34.96
C ALA A 43 -26.26 27.35 34.34
N VAL A 44 -25.96 28.42 35.07
CA VAL A 44 -25.02 29.47 34.63
C VAL A 44 -23.57 28.99 34.75
N ALA A 45 -23.25 28.20 35.78
CA ALA A 45 -21.92 27.60 35.94
C ALA A 45 -21.61 26.55 34.86
N ALA A 46 -22.57 25.71 34.48
CA ALA A 46 -22.40 24.74 33.39
C ALA A 46 -22.19 25.43 32.03
N PHE A 47 -22.88 26.54 31.75
CA PHE A 47 -22.69 27.27 30.48
C PHE A 47 -21.33 27.98 30.42
N ALA A 48 -20.85 28.53 31.55
CA ALA A 48 -19.52 29.14 31.64
C ALA A 48 -18.38 28.12 31.52
N VAL A 49 -18.53 26.90 32.07
CA VAL A 49 -17.54 25.82 31.93
C VAL A 49 -17.50 25.26 30.51
N VAL A 50 -18.63 25.17 29.82
CA VAL A 50 -18.66 24.75 28.40
C VAL A 50 -18.11 25.86 27.49
N ALA A 51 -18.44 27.14 27.72
CA ALA A 51 -17.89 28.25 26.95
C ALA A 51 -16.37 28.46 27.20
N ALA A 52 -15.92 28.30 28.46
CA ALA A 52 -14.49 28.33 28.80
C ALA A 52 -13.75 27.07 28.32
N GLY A 53 -14.42 25.91 28.26
CA GLY A 53 -13.87 24.69 27.69
C GLY A 53 -13.69 24.78 26.17
N VAL A 54 -14.66 25.34 25.44
CA VAL A 54 -14.57 25.54 23.99
C VAL A 54 -13.57 26.66 23.65
N GLY A 55 -13.45 27.70 24.47
CA GLY A 55 -12.42 28.74 24.30
C GLY A 55 -11.01 28.32 24.73
N GLY A 56 -10.89 27.45 25.75
CA GLY A 56 -9.61 27.01 26.32
C GLY A 56 -8.94 25.87 25.57
N VAL A 57 -9.71 24.95 24.97
CA VAL A 57 -9.15 23.83 24.19
C VAL A 57 -8.53 24.31 22.87
N GLY A 58 -8.98 25.44 22.31
CA GLY A 58 -8.33 26.07 21.15
C GLY A 58 -6.98 26.73 21.44
N ALA A 59 -6.66 27.01 22.72
CA ALA A 59 -5.45 27.73 23.12
C ALA A 59 -4.34 26.81 23.68
N MET A 60 -4.64 25.53 23.94
CA MET A 60 -3.71 24.52 24.47
C MET A 60 -3.43 23.37 23.49
N LEU A 61 -3.72 23.54 22.21
CA LEU A 61 -3.12 22.67 21.20
C LEU A 61 -1.64 23.04 21.10
N PRO A 62 -0.69 22.09 21.27
CA PRO A 62 0.72 22.37 21.14
C PRO A 62 0.96 23.01 19.78
N ARG A 63 1.48 24.25 19.79
CA ARG A 63 1.99 24.94 18.61
C ARG A 63 3.34 24.36 18.20
N ASP A 64 3.47 23.03 18.21
CA ASP A 64 4.45 22.32 17.40
C ASP A 64 3.85 22.20 16.00
N ALA A 65 3.50 23.34 15.42
CA ALA A 65 3.70 23.51 14.01
C ALA A 65 5.22 23.60 13.87
N ASP A 66 5.87 22.42 13.81
CA ASP A 66 7.04 22.26 12.97
C ASP A 66 6.78 23.13 11.76
N ARG A 67 7.64 24.13 11.56
CA ARG A 67 7.53 25.05 10.43
C ARG A 67 7.21 24.19 9.22
N TYR A 68 5.95 24.28 8.77
CA TYR A 68 5.57 23.84 7.45
C TYR A 68 6.34 24.78 6.53
N VAL A 69 7.58 24.38 6.26
CA VAL A 69 8.31 24.81 5.09
C VAL A 69 7.63 23.97 4.02
N PRO A 70 6.69 24.54 3.22
CA PRO A 70 6.23 23.83 2.05
C PRO A 70 7.50 23.35 1.33
N PRO A 71 7.64 22.05 1.03
CA PRO A 71 8.68 21.61 0.13
C PRO A 71 8.62 22.56 -1.06
N ALA A 72 9.76 23.11 -1.47
CA ALA A 72 9.82 23.87 -2.70
C ALA A 72 9.11 23.02 -3.74
N ALA A 73 7.95 23.50 -4.23
CA ALA A 73 7.15 22.73 -5.16
C ALA A 73 8.09 22.39 -6.31
N THR A 74 8.53 21.13 -6.38
CA THR A 74 9.19 20.60 -7.55
C THR A 74 8.08 20.48 -8.57
N ASN A 75 7.75 21.63 -9.16
CA ASN A 75 6.75 21.78 -10.19
C ASN A 75 7.10 20.76 -11.31
N GLY A 76 6.40 19.63 -11.31
CA GLY A 76 6.29 18.70 -12.45
C GLY A 76 7.19 17.47 -12.47
N ALA A 77 8.30 17.39 -11.73
CA ALA A 77 9.16 16.21 -11.77
C ALA A 77 8.68 15.13 -10.78
N GLY A 78 8.28 13.96 -11.28
CA GLY A 78 7.92 12.82 -10.44
C GLY A 78 9.11 12.35 -9.59
N ALA A 79 8.85 11.91 -8.36
CA ALA A 79 9.86 11.37 -7.45
C ALA A 79 9.23 10.33 -6.51
N LEU A 80 10.06 9.41 -6.01
CA LEU A 80 9.67 8.48 -4.96
C LEU A 80 9.49 9.24 -3.63
N PRO A 81 8.53 8.84 -2.78
CA PRO A 81 8.50 9.33 -1.41
C PRO A 81 9.70 8.78 -0.62
N ASP A 82 10.20 9.54 0.34
CA ASP A 82 11.22 9.06 1.29
C ASP A 82 10.65 8.11 2.37
N GLU A 83 9.33 8.07 2.52
CA GLU A 83 8.60 7.15 3.39
C GLU A 83 7.29 6.69 2.73
N LEU A 84 7.02 5.39 2.80
CA LEU A 84 5.69 4.84 2.50
C LEU A 84 4.94 4.60 3.80
N HIS A 85 3.65 4.95 3.79
CA HIS A 85 2.78 4.78 4.94
C HIS A 85 1.75 3.68 4.67
N VAL A 86 1.27 3.04 5.74
CA VAL A 86 0.14 2.12 5.62
C VAL A 86 -1.09 2.91 5.17
N PRO A 87 -1.68 2.61 4.00
CA PRO A 87 -2.82 3.33 3.46
C PRO A 87 -3.95 3.45 4.49
N PRO A 88 -4.61 4.63 4.57
CA PRO A 88 -5.83 4.76 5.36
C PRO A 88 -6.87 3.73 4.93
N ARG A 89 -7.66 3.21 5.89
CA ARG A 89 -8.75 2.26 5.61
C ARG A 89 -9.76 2.77 4.59
N TRP A 90 -9.92 4.08 4.51
CA TRP A 90 -10.76 4.77 3.54
C TRP A 90 -9.87 5.71 2.74
N THR A 91 -9.27 5.16 1.69
CA THR A 91 -8.53 5.94 0.71
C THR A 91 -9.49 6.31 -0.43
N GLU A 92 -9.43 7.55 -0.91
CA GLU A 92 -10.32 8.01 -1.97
C GLU A 92 -10.11 7.18 -3.26
N PRO A 93 -11.18 6.79 -3.96
CA PRO A 93 -11.07 6.09 -5.23
C PRO A 93 -10.60 7.03 -6.35
N ASN A 94 -9.94 6.46 -7.35
CA ASN A 94 -9.46 7.15 -8.55
C ASN A 94 -10.56 7.55 -9.56
N GLU A 95 -11.83 7.23 -9.31
CA GLU A 95 -12.95 7.50 -10.23
C GLU A 95 -13.14 8.98 -10.59
N LYS A 96 -12.89 9.89 -9.64
CA LYS A 96 -13.22 11.32 -9.79
C LYS A 96 -12.21 12.08 -10.64
N ALA A 97 -10.95 11.65 -10.61
CA ALA A 97 -9.86 12.27 -11.35
C ALA A 97 -8.68 11.30 -11.46
N PRO A 98 -7.98 11.28 -12.61
CA PRO A 98 -6.74 10.52 -12.75
C PRO A 98 -5.74 10.86 -11.66
N VAL A 99 -4.99 9.84 -11.21
CA VAL A 99 -3.98 9.99 -10.14
C VAL A 99 -2.71 10.67 -10.67
N GLY A 100 -2.49 10.60 -12.00
CA GLY A 100 -1.22 10.92 -12.62
C GLY A 100 -0.21 9.79 -12.47
N PRO A 101 1.04 9.97 -12.94
CA PRO A 101 2.08 8.96 -12.81
C PRO A 101 2.29 8.58 -11.35
N MET A 102 2.43 7.28 -11.07
CA MET A 102 2.57 6.77 -9.71
C MET A 102 4.03 6.48 -9.36
N ALA A 103 4.43 6.81 -8.14
CA ALA A 103 5.72 6.41 -7.59
C ALA A 103 5.71 4.94 -7.15
N ALA A 104 4.58 4.50 -6.59
CA ALA A 104 4.43 3.15 -6.07
C ALA A 104 3.00 2.64 -6.25
N LEU A 105 2.88 1.33 -6.43
CA LEU A 105 1.65 0.56 -6.33
C LEU A 105 1.75 -0.37 -5.13
N LEU A 106 0.82 -0.21 -4.19
CA LEU A 106 0.73 -0.96 -2.95
C LEU A 106 -0.48 -1.88 -3.00
N THR A 107 -0.45 -2.93 -2.18
CA THR A 107 -1.64 -3.71 -1.84
C THR A 107 -1.99 -3.47 -0.38
N ALA A 108 -3.27 -3.22 -0.12
CA ALA A 108 -3.79 -2.96 1.22
C ALA A 108 -5.02 -3.82 1.48
N GLY A 109 -5.12 -4.38 2.69
CA GLY A 109 -6.37 -5.00 3.14
C GLY A 109 -7.40 -3.92 3.45
N THR A 110 -8.63 -4.09 2.97
CA THR A 110 -9.77 -3.44 3.62
C THR A 110 -10.00 -4.11 4.98
N GLY A 111 -10.60 -3.39 5.93
CA GLY A 111 -10.86 -3.88 7.30
C GLY A 111 -11.70 -5.17 7.37
N TRP A 112 -12.86 -5.13 8.03
CA TRP A 112 -13.56 -6.35 8.47
C TRP A 112 -13.92 -7.40 7.38
N SER A 113 -13.91 -7.01 6.09
CA SER A 113 -14.25 -7.85 4.93
C SER A 113 -13.09 -8.71 4.41
N GLY A 114 -11.86 -8.42 4.83
CA GLY A 114 -10.67 -9.20 4.44
C GLY A 114 -10.27 -9.10 2.96
N SER A 115 -10.92 -8.27 2.14
CA SER A 115 -10.57 -8.10 0.73
C SER A 115 -9.38 -7.15 0.55
N THR A 116 -8.39 -7.57 -0.23
CA THR A 116 -7.23 -6.77 -0.61
C THR A 116 -7.59 -5.88 -1.81
N HIS A 117 -7.04 -4.67 -1.86
CA HIS A 117 -7.20 -3.73 -2.97
C HIS A 117 -5.86 -3.06 -3.30
N TYR A 118 -5.76 -2.48 -4.50
CA TYR A 118 -4.61 -1.71 -4.91
C TYR A 118 -4.70 -0.26 -4.44
N VAL A 119 -3.57 0.28 -3.99
CA VAL A 119 -3.42 1.69 -3.61
C VAL A 119 -2.22 2.26 -4.34
N GLY A 120 -2.45 3.28 -5.16
CA GLY A 120 -1.42 4.01 -5.87
C GLY A 120 -0.94 5.20 -5.06
N VAL A 121 0.36 5.48 -5.11
CA VAL A 121 0.98 6.69 -4.54
C VAL A 121 1.42 7.58 -5.70
N SER A 122 0.87 8.79 -5.82
CA SER A 122 1.22 9.72 -6.90
C SER A 122 2.70 10.14 -6.82
N ALA A 123 3.42 10.08 -7.95
CA ALA A 123 4.81 10.52 -8.03
C ALA A 123 4.96 12.03 -7.89
N THR A 124 3.93 12.80 -8.22
CA THR A 124 3.96 14.28 -8.24
C THR A 124 3.45 14.88 -6.95
N THR A 125 2.39 14.32 -6.35
CA THR A 125 1.77 14.85 -5.13
C THR A 125 2.06 14.03 -3.88
N GLY A 126 2.38 12.74 -4.01
CA GLY A 126 2.44 11.79 -2.89
C GLY A 126 1.07 11.38 -2.35
N GLU A 127 -0.03 11.79 -2.99
CA GLU A 127 -1.38 11.38 -2.61
C GLU A 127 -1.57 9.87 -2.79
N TYR A 128 -2.26 9.25 -1.83
CA TYR A 128 -2.66 7.85 -1.87
C TYR A 128 -4.07 7.77 -2.44
N ARG A 129 -4.30 6.91 -3.44
CA ARG A 129 -5.63 6.65 -4.01
C ARG A 129 -5.86 5.16 -4.19
N THR A 130 -7.08 4.71 -3.88
CA THR A 130 -7.51 3.36 -4.24
C THR A 130 -7.58 3.28 -5.76
N ILE A 131 -6.95 2.26 -6.34
CA ILE A 131 -6.93 2.03 -7.78
C ILE A 131 -7.94 0.93 -8.10
N ASP A 132 -8.99 1.31 -8.84
CA ASP A 132 -9.88 0.33 -9.44
C ASP A 132 -9.26 -0.25 -10.73
N LEU A 133 -9.11 -1.58 -10.75
CA LEU A 133 -8.65 -2.34 -11.91
C LEU A 133 -9.82 -3.22 -12.37
N PRO A 134 -10.68 -2.73 -13.27
CA PRO A 134 -11.94 -3.39 -13.58
C PRO A 134 -11.68 -4.74 -14.25
N ASP A 135 -12.38 -5.77 -13.76
CA ASP A 135 -12.22 -7.19 -14.11
C ASP A 135 -10.80 -7.76 -13.86
N GLY A 136 -10.00 -7.08 -13.03
CA GLY A 136 -8.70 -7.57 -12.60
C GLY A 136 -8.80 -8.69 -11.58
N VAL A 137 -7.74 -9.49 -11.49
CA VAL A 137 -7.54 -10.41 -10.37
C VAL A 137 -7.42 -9.57 -9.09
N ALA A 138 -8.16 -9.97 -8.05
CA ALA A 138 -7.99 -9.35 -6.74
C ALA A 138 -6.58 -9.67 -6.23
N PRO A 139 -5.84 -8.69 -5.67
CA PRO A 139 -4.46 -8.93 -5.28
C PRO A 139 -4.34 -10.10 -4.31
N GLU A 140 -3.70 -11.18 -4.75
CA GLU A 140 -3.42 -12.31 -3.89
C GLU A 140 -2.20 -12.02 -3.02
N SER A 141 -2.17 -12.61 -1.82
CA SER A 141 -1.02 -12.52 -0.92
C SER A 141 0.02 -13.56 -1.35
N GLY A 142 0.73 -13.31 -2.45
CA GLY A 142 1.70 -14.26 -3.01
C GLY A 142 2.88 -13.57 -3.70
N PRO A 143 4.13 -14.00 -3.46
CA PRO A 143 5.31 -13.34 -4.04
C PRO A 143 5.67 -13.82 -5.46
N LEU A 144 4.98 -14.82 -6.01
CA LEU A 144 5.49 -15.59 -7.15
C LEU A 144 5.06 -15.07 -8.52
N ASP A 145 3.87 -14.45 -8.64
CA ASP A 145 3.42 -13.89 -9.91
C ASP A 145 2.68 -12.58 -9.66
N PRO A 146 3.19 -11.43 -10.12
CA PRO A 146 2.48 -10.17 -9.91
C PRO A 146 1.21 -10.16 -10.76
N ASP A 147 0.05 -10.18 -10.08
CA ASP A 147 -1.27 -9.96 -10.69
C ASP A 147 -1.34 -8.63 -11.46
N SER A 148 -0.50 -7.67 -11.07
CA SER A 148 -0.30 -6.39 -11.74
C SER A 148 1.13 -5.88 -11.62
N VAL A 149 1.58 -5.13 -12.63
CA VAL A 149 2.91 -4.51 -12.69
C VAL A 149 2.85 -3.05 -13.16
N LEU A 150 3.59 -2.20 -12.47
CA LEU A 150 3.75 -0.78 -12.72
C LEU A 150 4.81 -0.55 -13.80
N SER A 151 4.50 0.29 -14.78
CA SER A 151 5.47 0.70 -15.81
C SER A 151 6.65 1.46 -15.21
N PRO A 152 7.83 1.48 -15.87
CA PRO A 152 9.00 2.22 -15.39
C PRO A 152 8.74 3.68 -15.00
N SER A 153 7.92 4.43 -15.75
CA SER A 153 7.57 5.82 -15.40
C SER A 153 6.44 5.97 -14.36
N GLY A 154 5.74 4.87 -14.06
CA GLY A 154 4.52 4.87 -13.26
C GLY A 154 3.24 5.32 -14.00
N ARG A 155 3.29 5.54 -15.31
CA ARG A 155 2.14 5.94 -16.12
C ARG A 155 1.11 4.83 -16.35
N TYR A 156 1.54 3.58 -16.41
CA TYR A 156 0.67 2.45 -16.72
C TYR A 156 0.72 1.38 -15.64
N ILE A 157 -0.43 0.74 -15.38
CA ILE A 157 -0.50 -0.53 -14.66
C ILE A 157 -0.96 -1.59 -15.64
N ALA A 158 -0.14 -2.61 -15.89
CA ALA A 158 -0.59 -3.82 -16.57
C ALA A 158 -1.12 -4.82 -15.55
N TYR A 159 -2.21 -5.53 -15.86
CA TYR A 159 -2.80 -6.52 -14.96
C TYR A 159 -3.53 -7.63 -15.72
N TRP A 160 -3.63 -8.82 -15.12
CA TRP A 160 -4.38 -9.93 -15.69
C TRP A 160 -5.89 -9.73 -15.53
N LEU A 161 -6.64 -10.02 -16.59
CA LEU A 161 -8.09 -10.05 -16.59
C LEU A 161 -8.58 -11.42 -16.11
N ALA A 162 -9.63 -11.40 -15.29
CA ALA A 162 -10.28 -12.59 -14.75
C ALA A 162 -11.77 -12.61 -15.10
N ASP A 163 -12.32 -13.78 -15.41
CA ASP A 163 -13.77 -13.98 -15.43
C ASP A 163 -14.29 -14.21 -14.01
N ASN A 164 -14.54 -13.12 -13.30
CA ASN A 164 -15.07 -13.13 -11.94
C ASN A 164 -16.48 -13.73 -11.81
N LYS A 165 -17.17 -14.03 -12.93
CA LYS A 165 -18.48 -14.69 -12.94
C LYS A 165 -18.35 -16.21 -13.04
N ALA A 166 -17.24 -16.70 -13.59
CA ALA A 166 -16.88 -18.11 -13.49
C ALA A 166 -16.48 -18.37 -12.03
N GLY A 167 -17.22 -19.22 -11.33
CA GLY A 167 -16.93 -19.56 -9.94
C GLY A 167 -15.48 -20.04 -9.74
N ALA A 168 -15.01 -20.02 -8.49
CA ALA A 168 -13.69 -20.51 -8.13
C ALA A 168 -13.47 -21.93 -8.67
N ARG A 169 -12.26 -22.22 -9.17
CA ARG A 169 -11.91 -23.58 -9.60
C ARG A 169 -11.72 -24.46 -8.37
N ASP A 170 -12.27 -25.67 -8.43
CA ASP A 170 -11.77 -26.77 -7.63
C ASP A 170 -10.41 -27.19 -8.21
N VAL A 171 -9.43 -27.39 -7.32
CA VAL A 171 -8.01 -27.81 -7.45
C VAL A 171 -6.92 -26.76 -7.76
N ASP A 172 -5.95 -26.70 -6.83
CA ASP A 172 -4.55 -26.22 -6.84
C ASP A 172 -4.17 -24.83 -7.39
N VAL A 173 -5.04 -24.15 -8.13
CA VAL A 173 -4.85 -22.75 -8.55
C VAL A 173 -6.02 -21.94 -8.02
N PRO A 174 -5.85 -21.24 -6.89
CA PRO A 174 -6.87 -20.35 -6.36
C PRO A 174 -7.29 -19.30 -7.41
N GLY A 175 -8.55 -18.89 -7.35
CA GLY A 175 -9.06 -17.77 -8.14
C GLY A 175 -9.83 -18.12 -9.42
N PRO A 176 -10.44 -17.10 -10.05
CA PRO A 176 -11.16 -17.22 -11.32
C PRO A 176 -10.21 -17.53 -12.49
N PRO A 177 -10.73 -18.13 -13.58
CA PRO A 177 -9.95 -18.31 -14.80
C PRO A 177 -9.50 -16.96 -15.38
N LEU A 178 -8.23 -16.85 -15.74
CA LEU A 178 -7.71 -15.68 -16.45
C LEU A 178 -8.20 -15.68 -17.91
N THR A 179 -8.54 -14.50 -18.43
CA THR A 179 -9.16 -14.31 -19.75
C THR A 179 -8.41 -13.33 -20.65
N GLY A 180 -7.35 -12.69 -20.15
CA GLY A 180 -6.56 -11.76 -20.95
C GLY A 180 -5.74 -10.81 -20.10
N ILE A 181 -5.38 -9.66 -20.67
CA ILE A 181 -4.59 -8.62 -20.00
C ILE A 181 -5.23 -7.27 -20.26
N ALA A 182 -5.09 -6.37 -19.31
CA ALA A 182 -5.43 -4.98 -19.47
C ALA A 182 -4.31 -4.06 -19.01
N VAL A 183 -4.32 -2.84 -19.53
CA VAL A 183 -3.41 -1.76 -19.15
C VAL A 183 -4.25 -0.55 -18.78
N TYR A 184 -4.10 -0.11 -17.53
CA TYR A 184 -4.70 1.11 -16.99
C TYR A 184 -3.71 2.27 -17.09
N ASP A 185 -4.09 3.34 -17.80
CA ASP A 185 -3.35 4.60 -17.87
C ASP A 185 -3.72 5.48 -16.66
N THR A 186 -2.77 5.69 -15.77
CA THR A 186 -2.95 6.42 -14.51
C THR A 186 -3.14 7.92 -14.70
N THR A 187 -2.76 8.43 -15.87
CA THR A 187 -2.85 9.85 -16.25
C THR A 187 -4.17 10.20 -16.91
N THR A 188 -4.79 9.25 -17.61
CA THR A 188 -6.07 9.47 -18.30
C THR A 188 -7.24 8.72 -17.67
N GLY A 189 -6.98 7.71 -16.84
CA GLY A 189 -7.98 6.79 -16.30
C GLY A 189 -8.49 5.77 -17.31
N LYS A 190 -7.95 5.75 -18.54
CA LYS A 190 -8.39 4.83 -19.60
C LYS A 190 -7.83 3.43 -19.36
N VAL A 191 -8.66 2.42 -19.61
CA VAL A 191 -8.24 1.02 -19.67
C VAL A 191 -8.24 0.55 -21.12
N THR A 192 -7.14 -0.02 -21.57
CA THR A 192 -7.06 -0.77 -22.82
C THR A 192 -7.00 -2.26 -22.49
N ARG A 193 -7.84 -3.06 -23.14
CA ARG A 193 -7.99 -4.50 -22.85
C ARG A 193 -7.62 -5.32 -24.07
N HIS A 194 -7.11 -6.51 -23.81
CA HIS A 194 -6.92 -7.53 -24.82
C HIS A 194 -7.34 -8.88 -24.23
N GLU A 195 -8.48 -9.38 -24.69
CA GLU A 195 -9.00 -10.69 -24.31
C GLU A 195 -8.30 -11.77 -25.12
N ILE A 196 -7.96 -12.87 -24.46
CA ILE A 196 -7.41 -14.06 -25.09
C ILE A 196 -8.46 -15.14 -24.97
N THR A 197 -9.05 -15.50 -26.10
CA THR A 197 -10.01 -16.60 -26.13
C THR A 197 -9.30 -17.92 -25.84
N SER A 198 -9.70 -18.58 -24.75
CA SER A 198 -9.32 -19.96 -24.48
C SER A 198 -10.50 -20.76 -23.91
N PRO A 199 -10.61 -22.07 -24.20
CA PRO A 199 -11.74 -22.89 -23.73
C PRO A 199 -11.84 -23.01 -22.21
N HIS A 200 -10.70 -22.93 -21.52
CA HIS A 200 -10.62 -23.21 -20.09
C HIS A 200 -9.92 -22.11 -19.30
N GLY A 201 -9.61 -20.96 -19.89
CA GLY A 201 -8.84 -19.88 -19.25
C GLY A 201 -7.33 -20.02 -19.44
N LEU A 202 -6.58 -19.10 -18.85
CA LEU A 202 -5.13 -19.03 -18.96
C LEU A 202 -4.45 -19.31 -17.62
N SER A 203 -3.20 -19.76 -17.71
CA SER A 203 -2.21 -19.75 -16.62
C SER A 203 -1.24 -18.62 -16.92
N ALA A 204 -1.17 -17.60 -16.05
CA ALA A 204 -0.17 -16.55 -16.13
C ALA A 204 1.21 -17.09 -15.78
N TRP A 205 2.27 -16.55 -16.40
CA TRP A 205 3.66 -16.82 -16.04
C TRP A 205 4.51 -15.56 -16.02
N ASP A 206 4.56 -14.81 -17.13
CA ASP A 206 5.36 -13.59 -17.19
C ASP A 206 4.46 -12.39 -17.46
N LEU A 207 4.68 -11.30 -16.72
CA LEU A 207 4.12 -9.97 -16.98
C LEU A 207 5.19 -8.93 -16.64
N VAL A 208 5.89 -8.42 -17.66
CA VAL A 208 7.10 -7.61 -17.47
C VAL A 208 7.14 -6.46 -18.46
N TRP A 209 7.29 -5.23 -17.96
CA TRP A 209 7.54 -4.08 -18.81
C TRP A 209 8.93 -4.18 -19.44
N VAL A 210 8.98 -4.16 -20.78
CA VAL A 210 10.22 -4.05 -21.56
C VAL A 210 10.76 -2.63 -21.43
N ASP A 211 9.87 -1.65 -21.56
CA ASP A 211 10.07 -0.23 -21.33
C ASP A 211 8.73 0.41 -20.95
N ASP A 212 8.61 1.73 -21.02
CA ASP A 212 7.40 2.45 -20.63
C ASP A 212 6.20 2.23 -21.57
N ALA A 213 6.43 1.79 -22.81
CA ALA A 213 5.39 1.61 -23.82
C ALA A 213 5.17 0.14 -24.19
N ARG A 214 6.14 -0.74 -23.94
CA ARG A 214 6.09 -2.12 -24.38
C ARG A 214 6.03 -3.08 -23.21
N LEU A 215 4.99 -3.90 -23.19
CA LEU A 215 4.75 -4.94 -22.21
C LEU A 215 5.07 -6.31 -22.81
N TYR A 216 5.95 -7.06 -22.17
CA TYR A 216 6.13 -8.49 -22.43
C TYR A 216 5.20 -9.30 -21.55
N LEU A 217 4.61 -10.35 -22.11
CA LEU A 217 3.78 -11.29 -21.39
C LEU A 217 3.98 -12.73 -21.86
N GLN A 218 3.76 -13.68 -20.95
CA GLN A 218 3.71 -15.10 -21.26
C GLN A 218 2.58 -15.77 -20.48
N ALA A 219 1.78 -16.56 -21.19
CA ALA A 219 0.69 -17.33 -20.61
C ALA A 219 0.53 -18.69 -21.32
N GLY A 220 0.07 -19.68 -20.57
CA GLY A 220 -0.30 -21.00 -21.05
C GLY A 220 -1.82 -21.19 -21.12
N GLU A 221 -2.30 -21.99 -22.07
CA GLU A 221 -3.69 -22.42 -22.08
C GLU A 221 -3.87 -23.58 -21.11
N ILE A 222 -4.90 -23.50 -20.27
CA ILE A 222 -5.27 -24.58 -19.35
C ILE A 222 -5.93 -25.70 -20.14
N GLN A 223 -5.48 -26.94 -19.94
CA GLN A 223 -5.82 -28.06 -20.84
C GLN A 223 -7.07 -28.84 -20.42
N GLY A 224 -7.64 -28.57 -19.25
CA GLY A 224 -8.81 -29.28 -18.75
C GLY A 224 -9.81 -28.35 -18.06
N ALA A 225 -11.07 -28.79 -18.04
CA ALA A 225 -12.10 -28.13 -17.24
C ALA A 225 -11.81 -28.30 -15.73
N ALA A 226 -12.37 -27.39 -14.92
CA ALA A 226 -12.28 -27.47 -13.46
C ALA A 226 -12.76 -28.83 -12.92
N GLY A 227 -12.07 -29.36 -11.89
CA GLY A 227 -12.39 -30.68 -11.32
C GLY A 227 -11.90 -31.89 -12.14
N THR A 228 -11.08 -31.69 -13.17
CA THR A 228 -10.44 -32.79 -13.92
C THR A 228 -8.95 -32.89 -13.62
N ASP A 229 -8.35 -34.06 -13.80
CA ASP A 229 -6.89 -34.27 -13.63
C ASP A 229 -6.04 -33.34 -14.53
N LYS A 230 -6.64 -32.81 -15.60
CA LYS A 230 -5.99 -31.87 -16.54
C LYS A 230 -6.16 -30.40 -16.16
N ALA A 231 -6.97 -30.08 -15.14
CA ALA A 231 -7.21 -28.71 -14.69
C ALA A 231 -5.92 -28.02 -14.20
N SER A 232 -5.03 -28.78 -13.55
CA SER A 232 -3.72 -28.30 -13.09
C SER A 232 -2.62 -28.38 -14.15
N SER A 233 -2.96 -28.84 -15.38
CA SER A 233 -2.01 -28.91 -16.49
C SER A 233 -2.20 -27.72 -17.43
N SER A 234 -1.14 -26.94 -17.62
CA SER A 234 -1.08 -25.89 -18.62
C SER A 234 -0.11 -26.31 -19.72
N ARG A 235 -0.48 -26.02 -20.98
CA ARG A 235 0.44 -26.15 -22.10
C ARG A 235 0.97 -24.76 -22.41
N THR A 236 2.30 -24.64 -22.40
CA THR A 236 2.97 -23.50 -23.00
C THR A 236 2.46 -23.38 -24.44
N SER A 237 1.73 -22.30 -24.73
CA SER A 237 1.54 -21.85 -26.12
C SER A 237 2.90 -21.61 -26.80
N GLY A 238 3.95 -21.43 -25.99
CA GLY A 238 5.34 -21.54 -26.39
C GLY A 238 5.83 -20.32 -27.16
N ALA A 239 5.15 -19.18 -27.05
CA ALA A 239 5.63 -17.88 -27.48
C ALA A 239 5.26 -16.88 -26.39
N GLY A 240 6.24 -16.13 -25.87
CA GLY A 240 5.90 -14.86 -25.22
C GLY A 240 5.42 -13.88 -26.27
N TRP A 241 4.78 -12.80 -25.84
CA TRP A 241 4.31 -11.73 -26.72
C TRP A 241 4.81 -10.38 -26.22
N ILE A 242 5.00 -9.45 -27.15
CA ILE A 242 5.18 -8.03 -26.84
C ILE A 242 3.96 -7.27 -27.36
N TRP A 243 3.40 -6.45 -26.46
CA TRP A 243 2.35 -5.51 -26.74
C TRP A 243 2.87 -4.09 -26.60
N ASP A 244 2.76 -3.28 -27.65
CA ASP A 244 2.94 -1.83 -27.60
C ASP A 244 1.62 -1.18 -27.18
N VAL A 245 1.59 -0.59 -25.99
CA VAL A 245 0.36 -0.06 -25.38
C VAL A 245 -0.02 1.31 -25.93
N GLU A 246 0.90 2.00 -26.60
CA GLU A 246 0.65 3.32 -27.20
C GLU A 246 0.06 3.18 -28.60
N ASP A 247 0.44 2.13 -29.34
CA ASP A 247 -0.18 1.81 -30.62
C ASP A 247 -1.43 0.94 -30.43
N ALA A 248 -2.59 1.59 -30.31
CA ALA A 248 -3.89 0.92 -30.20
C ALA A 248 -4.27 0.04 -31.41
N THR A 249 -3.57 0.18 -32.55
CA THR A 249 -3.76 -0.68 -33.72
C THR A 249 -2.79 -1.86 -33.72
N SER A 250 -1.72 -1.78 -32.95
CA SER A 250 -0.81 -2.90 -32.76
C SER A 250 -1.51 -3.97 -31.95
N GLY A 251 -1.79 -5.10 -32.61
CA GLY A 251 -2.02 -6.34 -31.89
C GLY A 251 -0.75 -6.79 -31.18
N TRP A 252 -0.84 -7.90 -30.47
CA TRP A 252 0.34 -8.48 -29.83
C TRP A 252 1.22 -9.14 -30.88
N SER A 253 2.52 -8.88 -30.81
CA SER A 253 3.50 -9.52 -31.67
C SER A 253 4.15 -10.69 -30.93
N ALA A 254 4.24 -11.85 -31.60
CA ALA A 254 4.96 -12.99 -31.03
C ALA A 254 6.42 -12.58 -30.79
N PHE A 255 6.87 -12.72 -29.55
CA PHE A 255 8.25 -12.43 -29.19
C PHE A 255 9.17 -13.58 -29.59
N ALA A 256 10.23 -13.24 -30.29
CA ALA A 256 11.33 -14.12 -30.58
C ALA A 256 12.64 -13.37 -30.38
N ALA A 257 13.57 -13.99 -29.65
CA ALA A 257 14.92 -13.46 -29.54
C ALA A 257 15.57 -13.44 -30.94
N PRO A 258 16.11 -12.29 -31.40
CA PRO A 258 16.71 -12.16 -32.72
C PRO A 258 17.74 -13.26 -33.00
N ARG A 259 17.68 -13.90 -34.17
CA ARG A 259 18.60 -14.99 -34.59
C ARG A 259 18.60 -16.26 -33.73
N VAL A 260 17.77 -16.33 -32.70
CA VAL A 260 17.66 -17.50 -31.81
C VAL A 260 16.27 -18.14 -31.88
N GLY A 261 15.22 -17.31 -31.94
CA GLY A 261 13.84 -17.78 -32.01
C GLY A 261 13.16 -17.76 -30.65
N LYS A 262 12.45 -18.83 -30.32
CA LYS A 262 11.63 -18.92 -29.10
C LYS A 262 12.48 -18.94 -27.82
N VAL A 263 12.09 -18.15 -26.83
CA VAL A 263 12.68 -18.14 -25.48
C VAL A 263 11.84 -18.98 -24.53
N ALA A 264 12.45 -19.41 -23.41
CA ALA A 264 11.76 -20.14 -22.35
C ALA A 264 10.95 -19.18 -21.47
N SER A 265 11.59 -18.14 -20.96
CA SER A 265 11.00 -17.12 -20.09
C SER A 265 11.83 -15.83 -20.13
N VAL A 266 11.26 -14.74 -19.62
CA VAL A 266 12.00 -13.49 -19.32
C VAL A 266 12.35 -13.51 -17.83
N ILE A 267 13.64 -13.46 -17.50
CA ILE A 267 14.07 -13.48 -16.10
C ILE A 267 14.29 -12.09 -15.51
N ALA A 268 14.55 -11.09 -16.34
CA ALA A 268 14.70 -9.71 -15.90
C ALA A 268 14.48 -8.71 -17.05
N SER A 269 14.13 -7.48 -16.70
CA SER A 269 14.07 -6.32 -17.59
C SER A 269 14.86 -5.16 -16.98
N ASP A 270 15.41 -4.29 -17.82
CA ASP A 270 16.00 -3.02 -17.40
C ASP A 270 15.01 -1.84 -17.45
N GLY A 271 13.77 -2.07 -17.90
CA GLY A 271 12.74 -1.04 -18.04
C GLY A 271 13.03 -0.02 -19.15
N HIS A 272 14.04 -0.26 -20.00
CA HIS A 272 14.49 0.66 -21.03
C HIS A 272 14.77 -0.04 -22.36
N GLY A 273 14.04 -1.11 -22.65
CA GLY A 273 14.10 -1.79 -23.93
C GLY A 273 15.00 -3.02 -23.93
N ARG A 274 15.56 -3.44 -22.79
CA ARG A 274 16.40 -4.64 -22.71
C ARG A 274 15.82 -5.70 -21.78
N LEU A 275 15.82 -6.93 -22.26
CA LEU A 275 15.38 -8.11 -21.53
C LEU A 275 16.54 -9.07 -21.34
N VAL A 276 16.58 -9.72 -20.19
CA VAL A 276 17.38 -10.92 -19.99
C VAL A 276 16.44 -12.12 -20.06
N VAL A 277 16.74 -13.04 -20.97
CA VAL A 277 15.87 -14.18 -21.29
C VAL A 277 16.58 -15.51 -21.14
N ASP A 278 15.81 -16.53 -20.76
CA ASP A 278 16.27 -17.91 -20.70
C ASP A 278 15.98 -18.63 -22.01
N LEU A 279 16.93 -19.48 -22.44
CA LEU A 279 16.74 -20.35 -23.60
C LEU A 279 16.35 -21.77 -23.18
N ASN A 280 15.47 -22.39 -23.98
CA ASN A 280 15.14 -23.80 -23.86
C ASN A 280 16.36 -24.67 -24.26
N GLY A 281 16.76 -25.62 -23.41
CA GLY A 281 17.79 -26.62 -23.75
C GLY A 281 18.76 -26.98 -22.61
N ARG A 282 19.58 -28.02 -22.82
CA ARG A 282 20.63 -28.41 -21.86
C ARG A 282 21.75 -27.37 -21.86
N GLY A 283 22.03 -26.80 -20.69
CA GLY A 283 23.13 -25.85 -20.47
C GLY A 283 22.72 -24.37 -20.37
N LYS A 284 21.49 -24.08 -19.86
CA LYS A 284 20.92 -22.75 -19.54
C LYS A 284 21.78 -21.58 -20.03
N LYS A 285 21.53 -21.15 -21.27
CA LYS A 285 22.16 -19.97 -21.85
C LYS A 285 21.20 -18.81 -21.70
N HIS A 286 21.70 -17.71 -21.15
CA HIS A 286 20.96 -16.47 -21.05
C HIS A 286 21.32 -15.58 -22.24
N LEU A 287 20.36 -14.79 -22.71
CA LEU A 287 20.62 -13.72 -23.68
C LEU A 287 20.22 -12.38 -23.09
N LEU A 288 21.02 -11.36 -23.38
CA LEU A 288 20.58 -9.98 -23.34
C LEU A 288 19.94 -9.65 -24.69
N VAL A 289 18.66 -9.33 -24.70
CA VAL A 289 17.90 -8.91 -25.89
C VAL A 289 17.68 -7.41 -25.82
N ASP A 290 18.22 -6.66 -26.78
CA ASP A 290 18.05 -5.22 -26.91
C ASP A 290 17.02 -4.90 -27.99
N LEU A 291 15.97 -4.18 -27.61
CA LEU A 291 14.82 -3.79 -28.43
C LEU A 291 14.72 -2.27 -28.62
N THR A 292 15.71 -1.48 -28.23
CA THR A 292 15.70 0.00 -28.33
C THR A 292 15.83 0.53 -29.76
N GLY A 293 16.23 -0.33 -30.70
CA GLY A 293 16.36 -0.01 -32.12
C GLY A 293 16.15 -1.27 -32.95
N THR A 294 17.04 -1.54 -33.91
CA THR A 294 17.04 -2.83 -34.59
C THR A 294 17.29 -3.95 -33.56
N PRO A 295 16.36 -4.90 -33.37
CA PRO A 295 16.48 -5.91 -32.35
C PRO A 295 17.78 -6.72 -32.44
N ARG A 296 18.48 -6.89 -31.31
CA ARG A 296 19.72 -7.67 -31.20
C ARG A 296 19.68 -8.57 -29.98
N SER A 297 20.39 -9.68 -30.06
CA SER A 297 20.61 -10.57 -28.92
C SER A 297 22.10 -10.85 -28.73
N THR A 298 22.57 -10.78 -27.50
CA THR A 298 23.95 -11.10 -27.12
C THR A 298 23.94 -12.19 -26.06
N PRO A 299 24.69 -13.29 -26.24
CA PRO A 299 24.86 -14.27 -25.18
C PRO A 299 25.51 -13.64 -23.95
N ILE A 300 24.92 -13.89 -22.80
CA ILE A 300 25.50 -13.52 -21.51
C ILE A 300 25.59 -14.77 -20.63
N ALA A 301 26.56 -14.77 -19.73
CA ALA A 301 26.63 -15.75 -18.68
C ALA A 301 26.04 -15.09 -17.42
N VAL A 302 24.98 -15.67 -16.89
CA VAL A 302 24.43 -15.29 -15.59
C VAL A 302 24.73 -16.44 -14.65
N GLY A 303 25.64 -16.19 -13.71
CA GLY A 303 26.04 -17.14 -12.69
C GLY A 303 25.77 -16.54 -11.33
N PHE A 304 25.12 -17.31 -10.45
CA PHE A 304 24.87 -16.86 -9.08
C PHE A 304 25.66 -17.67 -8.05
N GLY A 305 26.42 -18.68 -8.46
CA GLY A 305 27.15 -19.54 -7.51
C GLY A 305 26.22 -20.56 -6.84
N PRO A 306 26.51 -20.98 -5.60
CA PRO A 306 25.77 -22.05 -4.92
C PRO A 306 24.49 -21.55 -4.22
N TYR A 307 24.01 -20.35 -4.52
CA TYR A 307 22.89 -19.75 -3.82
C TYR A 307 21.55 -20.16 -4.42
N ASP A 308 20.57 -20.39 -3.55
CA ASP A 308 19.19 -20.51 -3.96
C ASP A 308 18.60 -19.12 -4.16
N ALA A 309 17.95 -18.89 -5.30
CA ALA A 309 17.23 -17.65 -5.52
C ALA A 309 16.09 -17.54 -4.50
N THR A 310 15.92 -16.37 -3.89
CA THR A 310 14.66 -16.11 -3.18
C THR A 310 13.53 -15.98 -4.19
N SER A 311 12.29 -15.91 -3.73
CA SER A 311 11.13 -15.62 -4.57
C SER A 311 11.13 -14.21 -5.17
N SER A 312 12.16 -13.39 -4.94
CA SER A 312 12.23 -12.04 -5.52
C SER A 312 12.55 -12.11 -7.01
N PRO A 313 11.88 -11.29 -7.85
CA PRO A 313 12.27 -11.16 -9.24
C PRO A 313 13.71 -10.66 -9.36
N MET A 314 14.41 -11.14 -10.39
CA MET A 314 15.73 -10.61 -10.75
C MET A 314 15.57 -9.26 -11.45
N ARG A 315 16.59 -8.40 -11.35
CA ARG A 315 16.59 -7.06 -11.96
C ARG A 315 17.82 -6.88 -12.83
N ALA A 316 17.62 -6.45 -14.07
CA ALA A 316 18.70 -6.21 -15.01
C ALA A 316 19.10 -4.73 -15.00
N SER A 317 20.40 -4.48 -15.10
CA SER A 317 20.93 -3.16 -15.41
C SER A 317 21.00 -2.97 -16.92
N ARG A 318 21.20 -1.71 -17.35
CA ARG A 318 21.39 -1.38 -18.76
C ARG A 318 22.62 -2.06 -19.38
N ASP A 319 23.66 -2.36 -18.61
CA ASP A 319 24.86 -3.05 -19.12
C ASP A 319 24.71 -4.58 -19.20
N GLY A 320 23.54 -5.11 -18.81
CA GLY A 320 23.24 -6.54 -18.81
C GLY A 320 23.67 -7.28 -17.54
N SER A 321 24.17 -6.57 -16.53
CA SER A 321 24.34 -7.16 -15.19
C SER A 321 22.98 -7.51 -14.59
N VAL A 322 22.93 -8.58 -13.81
CA VAL A 322 21.70 -9.07 -13.19
C VAL A 322 21.89 -9.13 -11.67
N ALA A 323 21.00 -8.48 -10.94
CA ALA A 323 20.92 -8.57 -9.49
C ALA A 323 19.83 -9.57 -9.09
N LEU A 324 20.11 -10.35 -8.05
CA LEU A 324 19.10 -11.14 -7.35
C LEU A 324 19.28 -11.08 -5.82
N ALA A 325 18.17 -11.28 -5.11
CA ALA A 325 18.21 -11.65 -3.71
C ALA A 325 18.36 -13.19 -3.65
N ALA A 326 19.40 -13.64 -2.95
CA ALA A 326 19.73 -15.06 -2.82
C ALA A 326 19.75 -15.44 -1.34
N SER A 327 19.45 -16.69 -1.02
CA SER A 327 19.58 -17.25 0.31
C SER A 327 20.53 -18.43 0.33
N ASP A 328 21.25 -18.58 1.44
CA ASP A 328 21.97 -19.78 1.82
C ASP A 328 21.77 -20.05 3.32
N ASP A 329 22.55 -20.97 3.89
CA ASP A 329 22.55 -21.32 5.30
C ASP A 329 22.86 -20.15 6.25
N GLN A 330 23.49 -19.08 5.74
CA GLN A 330 23.82 -17.86 6.48
C GLN A 330 22.78 -16.74 6.26
N GLY A 331 21.74 -16.99 5.47
CA GLY A 331 20.60 -16.08 5.25
C GLY A 331 20.65 -15.29 3.94
N ALA A 332 19.62 -14.45 3.75
CA ALA A 332 19.41 -13.71 2.52
C ALA A 332 20.50 -12.65 2.28
N ARG A 333 20.89 -12.44 1.01
CA ARG A 333 21.91 -11.48 0.59
C ARG A 333 21.69 -10.98 -0.84
N LEU A 334 22.29 -9.84 -1.15
CA LEU A 334 22.40 -9.36 -2.53
C LEU A 334 23.52 -10.12 -3.29
N VAL A 335 23.20 -10.58 -4.50
CA VAL A 335 24.16 -11.13 -5.47
C VAL A 335 24.00 -10.39 -6.78
N VAL A 336 25.12 -9.98 -7.39
CA VAL A 336 25.15 -9.36 -8.72
C VAL A 336 26.03 -10.19 -9.63
N SER A 337 25.48 -10.61 -10.75
CA SER A 337 26.17 -11.28 -11.83
C SER A 337 26.44 -10.30 -12.97
N ARG A 338 27.65 -10.29 -13.49
CA ARG A 338 28.01 -9.52 -14.70
C ARG A 338 27.67 -10.34 -15.95
N PRO A 339 27.55 -9.68 -17.12
CA PRO A 339 27.30 -10.38 -18.39
C PRO A 339 28.32 -11.47 -18.76
N ASP A 340 29.52 -11.43 -18.16
CA ASP A 340 30.60 -12.41 -18.37
C ASP A 340 30.54 -13.61 -17.41
N GLY A 341 29.50 -13.70 -16.55
CA GLY A 341 29.29 -14.79 -15.60
C GLY A 341 30.02 -14.62 -14.27
N ARG A 342 30.90 -13.63 -14.13
CA ARG A 342 31.49 -13.30 -12.83
C ARG A 342 30.42 -12.69 -11.95
N HIS A 343 30.30 -13.22 -10.74
CA HIS A 343 29.39 -12.66 -9.75
C HIS A 343 30.13 -12.23 -8.50
N ARG A 344 29.45 -11.39 -7.73
CA ARG A 344 29.87 -10.97 -6.40
C ARG A 344 28.65 -10.98 -5.50
N SER A 345 28.84 -11.39 -4.26
CA SER A 345 27.83 -11.33 -3.22
C SER A 345 28.20 -10.28 -2.17
N TRP A 346 27.18 -9.73 -1.51
CA TRP A 346 27.32 -8.81 -0.39
C TRP A 346 26.65 -9.39 0.85
N PRO A 347 27.35 -10.25 1.62
CA PRO A 347 26.76 -10.94 2.78
C PRO A 347 26.24 -10.00 3.87
N LYS A 348 26.77 -8.78 3.95
CA LYS A 348 26.31 -7.74 4.90
C LYS A 348 25.02 -7.05 4.47
N VAL A 349 24.63 -7.17 3.20
CA VAL A 349 23.41 -6.58 2.64
C VAL A 349 22.36 -7.67 2.60
N ARG A 350 21.57 -7.79 3.69
CA ARG A 350 20.50 -8.78 3.83
C ARG A 350 19.27 -8.40 3.00
N ALA A 351 19.39 -8.57 1.68
CA ALA A 351 18.35 -8.24 0.71
C ALA A 351 17.35 -9.38 0.56
N TYR A 352 16.06 -9.07 0.65
CA TYR A 352 14.97 -10.04 0.47
C TYR A 352 14.15 -9.76 -0.79
N SER A 353 14.11 -8.49 -1.22
CA SER A 353 13.43 -8.04 -2.42
C SER A 353 14.33 -7.10 -3.22
N LEU A 354 14.16 -7.11 -4.54
CA LEU A 354 14.82 -6.17 -5.45
C LEU A 354 13.81 -5.35 -6.25
N PHE A 355 14.04 -4.05 -6.30
CA PHE A 355 13.15 -3.11 -6.98
C PHE A 355 13.69 -2.67 -8.33
N GLY A 356 15.02 -2.62 -8.51
CA GLY A 356 15.61 -2.24 -9.79
C GLY A 356 17.03 -1.72 -9.64
N TRP A 357 17.46 -0.94 -10.63
CA TRP A 357 18.76 -0.28 -10.64
C TRP A 357 18.56 1.24 -10.71
N ALA A 358 19.15 1.97 -9.77
CA ALA A 358 19.17 3.44 -9.78
C ALA A 358 20.27 4.00 -10.70
N GLY A 359 21.19 3.15 -11.15
CA GLY A 359 22.29 3.49 -12.05
C GLY A 359 23.13 2.26 -12.38
N GLY A 360 24.27 2.45 -13.06
CA GLY A 360 25.12 1.32 -13.49
C GLY A 360 25.74 0.50 -12.35
N THR A 361 25.90 1.10 -11.16
CA THR A 361 26.49 0.44 -9.99
C THR A 361 25.58 0.44 -8.77
N GLN A 362 24.33 0.91 -8.89
CA GLN A 362 23.43 1.09 -7.76
C GLN A 362 22.21 0.19 -7.91
N VAL A 363 22.13 -0.82 -7.05
CA VAL A 363 20.96 -1.72 -6.96
C VAL A 363 20.05 -1.23 -5.86
N VAL A 364 18.75 -1.18 -6.12
CA VAL A 364 17.75 -0.85 -5.10
C VAL A 364 17.15 -2.13 -4.54
N ALA A 365 17.29 -2.32 -3.23
CA ALA A 365 16.93 -3.54 -2.53
C ALA A 365 16.16 -3.26 -1.23
N GLY A 366 15.23 -4.15 -0.89
CA GLY A 366 14.60 -4.17 0.42
C GLY A 366 15.47 -4.97 1.39
N VAL A 367 15.96 -4.30 2.44
CA VAL A 367 16.85 -4.91 3.44
C VAL A 367 16.20 -4.94 4.81
N SER A 368 16.33 -6.07 5.50
CA SER A 368 15.85 -6.21 6.88
C SER A 368 17.02 -6.10 7.87
N PRO A 369 17.00 -5.16 8.83
CA PRO A 369 18.09 -4.95 9.79
C PRO A 369 18.35 -6.15 10.69
N ASP A 370 17.29 -6.86 11.10
CA ASP A 370 17.39 -8.02 11.99
C ASP A 370 17.56 -9.35 11.22
N GLY A 371 17.55 -9.30 9.88
CA GLY A 371 17.67 -10.48 9.04
C GLY A 371 16.47 -11.42 9.15
N SER A 372 15.36 -10.97 9.74
CA SER A 372 14.08 -11.64 9.59
C SER A 372 13.56 -11.39 8.18
N ALA A 373 12.81 -12.37 7.65
CA ALA A 373 11.99 -12.16 6.47
C ALA A 373 10.75 -11.29 6.79
N ASP A 374 10.59 -10.84 8.04
CA ASP A 374 9.50 -9.95 8.41
C ASP A 374 9.72 -8.60 7.70
N PHE A 375 8.62 -8.04 7.19
CA PHE A 375 8.55 -6.85 6.33
C PHE A 375 9.01 -5.52 7.00
N ARG A 376 9.88 -5.57 8.02
CA ARG A 376 10.61 -4.43 8.59
C ARG A 376 11.72 -3.93 7.66
N ALA A 377 11.48 -4.01 6.36
CA ALA A 377 12.48 -3.73 5.36
C ALA A 377 12.60 -2.21 5.17
N THR A 378 13.81 -1.68 5.10
CA THR A 378 14.05 -0.36 4.49
C THR A 378 14.43 -0.60 3.03
N ILE A 379 13.92 0.22 2.11
CA ILE A 379 14.40 0.21 0.73
C ILE A 379 15.67 1.05 0.68
N VAL A 380 16.77 0.45 0.26
CA VAL A 380 18.10 1.08 0.21
C VAL A 380 18.67 1.01 -1.20
N SER A 381 19.48 2.00 -1.56
CA SER A 381 20.42 1.92 -2.68
C SER A 381 21.71 1.27 -2.19
N VAL A 382 22.21 0.29 -2.93
CA VAL A 382 23.43 -0.46 -2.63
C VAL A 382 24.44 -0.21 -3.74
N ASP A 383 25.60 0.35 -3.40
CA ASP A 383 26.71 0.47 -4.33
C ASP A 383 27.39 -0.90 -4.53
N THR A 384 27.34 -1.45 -5.74
CA THR A 384 27.88 -2.77 -6.09
C THR A 384 29.39 -2.78 -6.32
N THR A 385 30.08 -1.68 -6.05
CA THR A 385 31.54 -1.61 -6.02
C THR A 385 32.04 -1.67 -4.58
N THR A 386 31.42 -0.92 -3.67
CA THR A 386 31.86 -0.81 -2.27
C THR A 386 31.04 -1.67 -1.30
N GLY A 387 29.77 -1.92 -1.61
CA GLY A 387 28.79 -2.50 -0.68
C GLY A 387 28.17 -1.49 0.29
N GLU A 388 28.43 -0.19 0.11
CA GLU A 388 27.81 0.87 0.91
C GLU A 388 26.31 0.94 0.63
N THR A 389 25.52 1.12 1.68
CA THR A 389 24.06 1.24 1.60
C THR A 389 23.61 2.64 1.98
N LYS A 390 22.63 3.17 1.26
CA LYS A 390 21.98 4.45 1.54
C LYS A 390 20.46 4.26 1.62
N PRO A 391 19.80 4.68 2.71
CA PRO A 391 18.34 4.66 2.79
C PRO A 391 17.72 5.45 1.63
N LEU A 392 16.68 4.88 1.02
CA LEU A 392 15.88 5.55 -0.01
C LEU A 392 14.43 5.73 0.45
N ILE A 393 13.78 4.65 0.89
CA ILE A 393 12.39 4.66 1.32
C ILE A 393 12.27 3.92 2.65
N ALA A 394 11.76 4.61 3.66
CA ALA A 394 11.33 3.99 4.91
C ALA A 394 9.99 3.27 4.69
N LEU A 395 9.89 2.02 5.14
CA LEU A 395 8.62 1.28 5.18
C LEU A 395 8.11 1.20 6.63
N PRO A 396 6.79 1.11 6.84
CA PRO A 396 6.24 1.01 8.18
C PRO A 396 6.57 -0.36 8.78
N HIS A 397 6.77 -0.42 10.10
CA HIS A 397 7.30 -1.58 10.82
C HIS A 397 6.49 -2.89 10.71
N ALA A 398 5.27 -2.85 10.19
CA ALA A 398 4.47 -4.00 9.80
C ALA A 398 3.30 -3.50 8.94
N GLN A 399 2.74 -4.36 8.06
CA GLN A 399 1.47 -4.20 7.31
C GLN A 399 1.53 -3.80 5.84
N LEU A 400 2.71 -3.53 5.26
CA LEU A 400 2.83 -3.38 3.80
C LEU A 400 3.41 -4.63 3.16
N ASN A 401 2.73 -5.11 2.13
CA ASN A 401 3.34 -6.01 1.16
C ASN A 401 4.44 -5.25 0.38
N THR A 402 5.34 -5.99 -0.26
CA THR A 402 6.39 -5.40 -1.11
C THR A 402 5.75 -4.49 -2.16
N PRO A 403 6.09 -3.18 -2.17
CA PRO A 403 5.53 -2.26 -3.15
C PRO A 403 6.07 -2.56 -4.55
N ASP A 404 5.29 -2.30 -5.59
CA ASP A 404 5.83 -2.17 -6.93
C ASP A 404 6.20 -0.71 -7.19
N LEU A 405 7.41 -0.42 -7.66
CA LEU A 405 7.94 0.92 -7.78
C LEU A 405 8.15 1.32 -9.24
N ALA A 406 7.89 2.59 -9.55
CA ALA A 406 8.26 3.17 -10.84
C ALA A 406 9.80 3.23 -10.93
N THR A 407 10.38 2.33 -11.72
CA THR A 407 11.83 2.09 -11.75
C THR A 407 12.63 3.28 -12.28
N ASP A 408 12.05 4.14 -13.11
CA ASP A 408 12.71 5.35 -13.61
C ASP A 408 12.99 6.36 -12.48
N LEU A 409 12.16 6.33 -11.42
CA LEU A 409 12.27 7.22 -10.29
C LEU A 409 13.33 6.76 -9.27
N LEU A 410 13.87 5.55 -9.38
CA LEU A 410 14.89 5.01 -8.47
C LEU A 410 16.19 5.82 -8.48
N SER A 411 16.48 6.48 -9.61
CA SER A 411 17.67 7.33 -9.79
C SER A 411 17.50 8.75 -9.25
N ALA A 412 16.25 9.16 -8.98
CA ALA A 412 15.93 10.47 -8.45
C ALA A 412 16.09 10.50 -6.93
N ALA A 413 16.37 11.68 -6.38
CA ALA A 413 16.34 11.87 -4.93
C ALA A 413 14.90 11.68 -4.41
N PRO A 414 14.68 10.84 -3.37
CA PRO A 414 13.38 10.74 -2.72
C PRO A 414 12.97 12.10 -2.14
N VAL A 415 11.66 12.35 -2.10
CA VAL A 415 11.09 13.58 -1.57
C VAL A 415 10.20 13.30 -0.38
N HIS A 416 10.24 14.20 0.61
CA HIS A 416 9.36 14.09 1.75
C HIS A 416 7.89 14.30 1.35
N ARG A 417 7.03 13.35 1.72
CA ARG A 417 5.58 13.42 1.53
C ARG A 417 4.87 13.31 2.88
N PRO A 418 3.82 14.13 3.13
CA PRO A 418 3.11 14.09 4.40
C PRO A 418 2.34 12.78 4.59
N ASP A 419 2.24 12.30 5.82
CA ASP A 419 1.43 11.12 6.16
C ASP A 419 -0.05 11.35 5.76
N PRO A 420 -0.63 10.49 4.90
CA PRO A 420 -2.01 10.65 4.43
C PRO A 420 -3.06 10.61 5.56
N ARG A 421 -2.73 10.15 6.77
CA ARG A 421 -3.64 10.16 7.92
C ARG A 421 -3.78 11.53 8.56
N THR A 422 -2.76 12.38 8.45
CA THR A 422 -2.78 13.71 9.05
C THR A 422 -3.80 14.64 8.36
N THR A 423 -4.04 14.46 7.06
CA THR A 423 -5.03 15.23 6.31
C THR A 423 -6.47 14.83 6.67
N LEU A 424 -6.75 13.54 6.84
CA LEU A 424 -8.08 13.04 7.26
C LEU A 424 -8.48 13.50 8.66
N ASN A 425 -7.53 13.57 9.61
CA ASN A 425 -7.80 14.09 10.95
C ASN A 425 -8.18 15.59 10.92
N THR A 426 -7.69 16.35 9.93
CA THR A 426 -8.03 17.78 9.81
C THR A 426 -9.50 17.99 9.44
N LEU A 427 -10.13 17.07 8.71
CA LEU A 427 -11.55 17.17 8.31
C LEU A 427 -12.51 16.83 9.46
N TRP A 428 -12.22 15.80 10.26
CA TRP A 428 -13.07 15.40 11.39
C TRP A 428 -12.86 16.25 12.65
N VAL A 429 -11.67 16.83 12.81
CA VAL A 429 -11.33 17.73 13.92
C VAL A 429 -11.42 19.20 13.50
N SER A 430 -11.96 19.49 12.31
CA SER A 430 -12.20 20.88 11.92
C SER A 430 -13.06 21.55 13.01
N PRO A 431 -12.55 22.61 13.68
CA PRO A 431 -13.27 23.27 14.76
C PRO A 431 -14.64 23.79 14.32
N VAL A 432 -14.86 23.92 13.01
CA VAL A 432 -16.14 24.26 12.39
C VAL A 432 -17.17 23.13 12.52
N LEU A 433 -16.79 21.86 12.26
CA LEU A 433 -17.70 20.71 12.37
C LEU A 433 -18.02 20.38 13.83
N VAL A 434 -17.01 20.40 14.71
CA VAL A 434 -17.20 20.27 16.16
C VAL A 434 -18.06 21.42 16.68
N GLY A 435 -17.83 22.64 16.20
CA GLY A 435 -18.63 23.83 16.51
C GLY A 435 -20.09 23.70 16.06
N LEU A 436 -20.36 23.19 14.86
CA LEU A 436 -21.73 22.98 14.34
C LEU A 436 -22.49 21.89 15.09
N VAL A 437 -21.84 20.77 15.40
CA VAL A 437 -22.45 19.68 16.17
C VAL A 437 -22.80 20.14 17.58
N LEU A 438 -21.89 20.87 18.25
CA LEU A 438 -22.13 21.45 19.57
C LEU A 438 -23.20 22.55 19.51
N ALA A 439 -23.19 23.41 18.49
CA ALA A 439 -24.19 24.47 18.31
C ALA A 439 -25.59 23.93 18.00
N GLY A 440 -25.72 22.72 17.43
CA GLY A 440 -27.01 22.05 17.21
C GLY A 440 -27.51 21.27 18.44
N LEU A 441 -26.62 20.56 19.14
CA LEU A 441 -26.98 19.74 20.30
C LEU A 441 -27.38 20.57 21.53
N VAL A 442 -26.70 21.69 21.79
CA VAL A 442 -26.98 22.56 22.94
C VAL A 442 -28.41 23.14 22.93
N PRO A 443 -28.91 23.76 21.83
CA PRO A 443 -30.28 24.24 21.78
C PRO A 443 -31.31 23.10 21.80
N LEU A 444 -31.01 21.94 21.19
CA LEU A 444 -31.90 20.78 21.23
C LEU A 444 -32.09 20.27 22.67
N LEU A 445 -31.00 20.14 23.43
CA LEU A 445 -31.04 19.77 24.84
C LEU A 445 -31.71 20.83 25.71
N ALA A 446 -31.52 22.12 25.40
CA ALA A 446 -32.21 23.21 26.09
C ALA A 446 -33.73 23.17 25.85
N VAL A 447 -34.17 22.92 24.62
CA VAL A 447 -35.59 22.79 24.26
C VAL A 447 -36.22 21.56 24.93
N LEU A 448 -35.52 20.42 24.92
CA LEU A 448 -35.97 19.20 25.61
C LEU A 448 -36.06 19.41 27.13
N GLY A 449 -35.06 20.05 27.73
CA GLY A 449 -35.06 20.40 29.16
C GLY A 449 -36.20 21.37 29.54
N LEU A 450 -36.44 22.39 28.72
CA LEU A 450 -37.56 23.34 28.90
C LEU A 450 -38.92 22.67 28.74
N GLY A 451 -39.06 21.72 27.81
CA GLY A 451 -40.28 20.93 27.61
C GLY A 451 -40.63 20.07 28.82
N VAL A 452 -39.64 19.42 29.45
CA VAL A 452 -39.81 18.63 30.67
C VAL A 452 -40.21 19.53 31.86
N LEU A 453 -39.62 20.72 31.97
CA LEU A 453 -39.96 21.69 33.02
C LEU A 453 -41.37 22.28 32.87
N ARG A 454 -41.81 22.57 31.63
CA ARG A 454 -43.18 23.03 31.36
C ARG A 454 -44.22 21.97 31.68
N ARG A 455 -43.98 20.70 31.32
CA ARG A 455 -44.92 19.59 31.63
C ARG A 455 -45.10 19.36 33.13
N ARG A 456 -44.09 19.66 33.96
CA ARG A 456 -44.19 19.55 35.43
C ARG A 456 -44.99 20.68 36.09
N ARG A 457 -45.17 21.84 35.45
CA ARG A 457 -45.97 22.95 36.01
C ARG A 457 -47.47 22.84 35.76
N VAL A 458 -47.90 22.04 34.78
CA VAL A 458 -49.32 21.91 34.40
C VAL A 458 -50.02 20.77 35.17
N ARG A 459 -49.27 19.92 35.89
CA ARG A 459 -49.80 18.79 36.68
C ARG A 459 -49.65 18.96 38.19
N GLY A 460 -49.41 20.17 38.68
CA GLY A 460 -49.18 20.45 40.10
C GLY A 460 -50.15 21.47 40.65
#